data_AF-A0A954Y7P7-F1
#
_entry.id   AF-A0A954Y7P7-F1
#
_cell.length_a   1.000
_cell.length_b   1.000
_cell.length_c   1.000
_cell.angle_alpha   90.00
_cell.angle_beta   90.00
_cell.angle_gamma   90.00
#
_symmetry.space_group_name_H-M   'P 1'
#
loop_
_entity.id
_entity.type
_entity.pdbx_description
1 polymer ?
#
loop_
_entity_poly.entity_id
_entity_poly.type
_entity_poly.pdbx_seq_one_letter_code
_entity_poly.pdbx_strand_id
1 'polypeptide(L)'
;MVHAAEQPLLVAPPDSVQYSLGTPQTEEGRGELVIPYTRTRDGEGSATLVGRSAEGQLQILGISPRPNQASGEFRLRKMFSGREGNGFNHEFYLVSPAHWAGKTYGQCLVSNVVRVGNPGTSTTARQWNAEEKAAYEKHLIGKQPPASLPEGFVGAEDSSGLVPGMPIKAGYYGEWRDAELVSIINRALVGIIYQGEDSVTRRLVKDWIALDPDVRRRAASDPGRFKPSVELLPGGTLPLPAGAVPLSGDTELLVGAPLLVEWAGKWIDAYVMSADDQSVKVHYEGYSSAFDRSN
;
A
#
# COMPACT_ATOMS: atom_id res chain seq x y z
N MET A 1 -14.53 15.87 23.62
CA MET A 1 -13.83 15.57 22.36
C MET A 1 -12.36 15.77 22.63
N VAL A 2 -11.56 14.70 22.68
CA VAL A 2 -10.11 14.81 22.87
C VAL A 2 -9.53 15.03 21.47
N HIS A 3 -9.09 16.25 21.18
CA HIS A 3 -8.30 16.52 19.97
C HIS A 3 -7.04 15.68 20.07
N ALA A 4 -6.89 14.67 19.21
CA ALA A 4 -5.60 14.03 19.02
C ALA A 4 -4.62 15.13 18.61
N ALA A 5 -3.51 15.27 19.34
CA ALA A 5 -2.49 16.27 19.01
C ALA A 5 -2.07 16.05 17.54
N GLU A 6 -2.24 17.06 16.69
CA GLU A 6 -1.82 17.02 15.30
C GLU A 6 -0.33 16.66 15.27
N GLN A 7 0.01 15.48 14.72
CA GLN A 7 1.41 15.15 14.52
C GLN A 7 1.99 16.14 13.50
N PRO A 8 3.12 16.78 13.82
CA PRO A 8 3.73 17.74 12.90
C PRO A 8 4.14 17.06 11.59
N LEU A 9 3.82 17.69 10.47
CA LEU A 9 4.18 17.18 9.15
C LEU A 9 5.70 17.12 8.98
N LEU A 10 6.16 16.12 8.25
CA LEU A 10 7.56 15.94 7.87
C LEU A 10 7.85 16.65 6.55
N VAL A 11 9.08 17.11 6.38
CA VAL A 11 9.59 17.46 5.06
C VAL A 11 9.56 16.21 4.18
N ALA A 12 9.17 16.37 2.93
CA ALA A 12 9.06 15.25 2.02
C ALA A 12 10.43 14.74 1.54
N PRO A 13 10.58 13.41 1.36
CA PRO A 13 11.79 12.83 0.79
C PRO A 13 12.17 13.40 -0.59
N PRO A 14 13.46 13.37 -0.97
CA PRO A 14 13.90 13.86 -2.27
C PRO A 14 13.37 13.03 -3.45
N ASP A 15 13.03 11.76 -3.25
CA ASP A 15 12.47 10.86 -4.28
C ASP A 15 10.93 10.84 -4.30
N SER A 16 10.28 11.59 -3.41
CA SER A 16 8.82 11.64 -3.33
C SER A 16 8.20 12.50 -4.44
N VAL A 17 6.96 12.20 -4.80
CA VAL A 17 6.15 13.06 -5.66
C VAL A 17 6.00 14.46 -5.05
N GLN A 18 5.98 15.50 -5.88
CA GLN A 18 5.75 16.89 -5.43
C GLN A 18 4.72 17.59 -6.32
N TYR A 19 3.99 18.50 -5.70
CA TYR A 19 2.94 19.27 -6.34
C TYR A 19 3.04 20.76 -6.00
N SER A 20 2.51 21.58 -6.89
CA SER A 20 2.18 22.97 -6.65
C SER A 20 0.67 23.11 -6.70
N LEU A 21 0.09 23.66 -5.65
CA LEU A 21 -1.31 24.08 -5.60
C LEU A 21 -1.41 25.53 -6.07
N GLY A 22 -2.35 25.78 -6.97
CA GLY A 22 -2.71 27.11 -7.43
C GLY A 22 -3.63 27.84 -6.45
N THR A 23 -3.81 29.14 -6.68
CA THR A 23 -4.70 29.97 -5.88
C THR A 23 -6.13 29.41 -5.90
N PRO A 24 -6.74 29.14 -4.73
CA PRO A 24 -8.11 28.69 -4.66
C PRO A 24 -9.08 29.73 -5.23
N GLN A 25 -10.07 29.29 -6.00
CA GLN A 25 -11.08 30.13 -6.62
C GLN A 25 -12.47 29.67 -6.21
N THR A 26 -13.38 30.61 -5.95
CA THR A 26 -14.79 30.31 -5.70
C THR A 26 -15.57 30.49 -6.99
N GLU A 27 -16.24 29.44 -7.45
CA GLU A 27 -17.19 29.54 -8.57
C GLU A 27 -18.59 29.84 -8.01
N GLU A 28 -18.96 31.13 -8.02
CA GLU A 28 -20.18 31.68 -7.40
C GLU A 28 -21.48 31.00 -7.89
N GLY A 29 -21.54 30.54 -9.14
CA GLY A 29 -22.73 29.88 -9.69
C GLY A 29 -22.96 28.45 -9.18
N ARG A 30 -21.98 27.83 -8.53
CA ARG A 30 -22.04 26.43 -8.07
C ARG A 30 -21.72 26.24 -6.58
N GLY A 31 -21.26 27.29 -5.89
CA GLY A 31 -20.79 27.18 -4.51
C GLY A 31 -19.59 26.24 -4.37
N GLU A 32 -18.76 26.16 -5.40
CA GLU A 32 -17.58 25.28 -5.46
C GLU A 32 -16.31 26.05 -5.13
N LEU A 33 -15.47 25.48 -4.27
CA LEU A 33 -14.07 25.87 -4.20
C LEU A 33 -13.26 25.01 -5.18
N VAL A 34 -12.56 25.68 -6.08
CA VAL A 34 -11.69 25.07 -7.08
C VAL A 34 -10.24 25.34 -6.71
N ILE A 35 -9.44 24.29 -6.58
CA ILE A 35 -8.01 24.38 -6.28
C ILE A 35 -7.24 23.69 -7.41
N PRO A 36 -6.65 24.45 -8.34
CA PRO A 36 -5.78 23.89 -9.36
C PRO A 36 -4.55 23.21 -8.73
N TYR A 37 -4.05 22.16 -9.35
CA TYR A 37 -2.79 21.54 -8.98
C TYR A 37 -1.95 21.21 -10.21
N THR A 38 -0.64 21.23 -10.04
CA THR A 38 0.35 20.78 -11.02
C THR A 38 1.41 19.95 -10.31
N ARG A 39 1.70 18.76 -10.81
CA ARG A 39 2.82 17.92 -10.38
C ARG A 39 4.11 18.56 -10.84
N THR A 40 4.97 18.92 -9.89
CA THR A 40 6.24 19.60 -10.15
C THR A 40 7.42 18.62 -10.18
N ARG A 41 7.24 17.44 -9.58
CA ARG A 41 8.24 16.37 -9.59
C ARG A 41 7.54 15.01 -9.58
N ASP A 42 7.94 14.14 -10.50
CA ASP A 42 7.60 12.72 -10.42
C ASP A 42 8.38 12.06 -9.28
N GLY A 43 7.77 11.08 -8.64
CA GLY A 43 8.40 10.39 -7.52
C GLY A 43 7.44 9.41 -6.88
N GLU A 44 7.89 8.81 -5.79
CA GLU A 44 7.13 7.82 -5.05
C GLU A 44 6.08 8.43 -4.13
N GLY A 45 5.12 7.59 -3.74
CA GLY A 45 4.05 7.93 -2.80
C GLY A 45 2.75 8.34 -3.47
N SER A 46 1.73 8.53 -2.63
CA SER A 46 0.42 9.03 -3.04
C SER A 46 0.15 10.34 -2.30
N ALA A 47 -0.49 11.29 -2.97
CA ALA A 47 -0.83 12.57 -2.38
C ALA A 47 -2.33 12.61 -2.06
N THR A 48 -2.69 13.12 -0.88
CA THR A 48 -4.07 13.35 -0.47
C THR A 48 -4.24 14.80 -0.06
N LEU A 49 -5.33 15.42 -0.51
CA LEU A 49 -5.70 16.79 -0.15
C LEU A 49 -6.16 16.83 1.30
N VAL A 50 -5.55 17.72 2.07
CA VAL A 50 -5.92 18.05 3.44
C VAL A 50 -6.32 19.51 3.51
N GLY A 51 -7.33 19.80 4.31
CA GLY A 51 -7.69 21.16 4.70
C GLY A 51 -7.47 21.35 6.20
N ARG A 52 -7.19 22.58 6.64
CA ARG A 52 -7.08 22.93 8.06
C ARG A 52 -7.69 24.30 8.31
N SER A 53 -8.36 24.47 9.43
CA SER A 53 -8.87 25.75 9.94
C SER A 53 -8.20 26.10 11.28
N ALA A 54 -8.55 27.26 11.85
CA ALA A 54 -8.13 27.60 13.22
C ALA A 54 -8.64 26.60 14.28
N GLU A 55 -9.68 25.82 13.97
CA GLU A 55 -10.29 24.81 14.84
C GLU A 55 -9.64 23.42 14.67
N GLY A 56 -8.73 23.26 13.70
CA GLY A 56 -7.98 22.03 13.43
C GLY A 56 -8.18 21.48 12.01
N GLN A 57 -7.67 20.28 11.78
CA GLN A 57 -7.73 19.60 10.48
C GLN A 57 -9.17 19.29 10.04
N LEU A 58 -9.48 19.63 8.79
CA LEU A 58 -10.70 19.23 8.10
C LEU A 58 -10.57 17.81 7.56
N GLN A 59 -11.60 16.99 7.78
CA GLN A 59 -11.67 15.66 7.20
C GLN A 59 -12.10 15.75 5.72
N ILE A 60 -11.12 15.77 4.82
CA ILE A 60 -11.33 15.65 3.37
C ILE A 60 -11.03 14.22 2.97
N LEU A 61 -12.07 13.39 2.80
CA LEU A 61 -11.90 11.97 2.54
C LEU A 61 -11.60 11.70 1.05
N GLY A 62 -10.47 11.03 0.79
CA GLY A 62 -10.20 10.34 -0.48
C GLY A 62 -9.99 11.24 -1.71
N ILE A 63 -9.67 12.51 -1.52
CA ILE A 63 -9.40 13.43 -2.63
C ILE A 63 -7.89 13.45 -2.92
N SER A 64 -7.50 12.91 -4.06
CA SER A 64 -6.11 12.79 -4.50
C SER A 64 -5.94 13.28 -5.94
N PRO A 65 -4.76 13.80 -6.32
CA PRO A 65 -4.43 14.00 -7.73
C PRO A 65 -4.64 12.71 -8.52
N ARG A 66 -5.13 12.82 -9.75
CA ARG A 66 -5.22 11.62 -10.61
C ARG A 66 -3.81 11.15 -10.99
N PRO A 67 -3.47 9.85 -10.82
CA PRO A 67 -2.11 9.34 -11.05
C PRO A 67 -1.54 9.66 -12.44
N ASN A 68 -2.40 9.60 -13.46
CA ASN A 68 -2.01 9.77 -14.86
C ASN A 68 -2.11 11.22 -15.36
N GLN A 69 -2.30 12.20 -14.46
CA GLN A 69 -2.41 13.60 -14.84
C GLN A 69 -1.30 14.44 -14.21
N ALA A 70 -0.60 15.22 -15.04
CA ALA A 70 0.41 16.17 -14.58
C ALA A 70 -0.24 17.41 -13.93
N SER A 71 -1.48 17.73 -14.24
CA SER A 71 -2.23 18.83 -13.64
C SER A 71 -3.73 18.53 -13.61
N GLY A 72 -4.46 19.29 -12.80
CA GLY A 72 -5.90 19.16 -12.68
C GLY A 72 -6.46 20.15 -11.66
N GLU A 73 -7.67 19.88 -11.21
CA GLU A 73 -8.37 20.71 -10.23
C GLU A 73 -9.04 19.84 -9.18
N PHE A 74 -8.95 20.26 -7.92
CA PHE A 74 -9.84 19.77 -6.87
C PHE A 74 -11.08 20.66 -6.84
N ARG A 75 -12.26 20.04 -6.93
CA ARG A 75 -13.55 20.73 -6.84
C ARG A 75 -14.29 20.26 -5.60
N LEU A 76 -14.51 21.18 -4.67
CA LEU A 76 -15.03 20.89 -3.35
C LEU A 76 -16.43 21.52 -3.22
N ARG A 77 -17.49 20.70 -3.34
CA ARG A 77 -18.91 21.13 -3.40
C ARG A 77 -19.64 21.23 -2.04
N LYS A 78 -19.41 20.25 -1.16
CA LYS A 78 -20.31 19.98 -0.01
C LYS A 78 -19.90 20.63 1.31
N MET A 79 -18.74 21.28 1.38
CA MET A 79 -18.26 21.91 2.62
C MET A 79 -18.62 23.40 2.73
N PHE A 80 -19.19 24.01 1.68
CA PHE A 80 -19.25 25.48 1.55
C PHE A 80 -20.62 26.06 1.20
N SER A 81 -21.66 25.24 0.99
CA SER A 81 -23.03 25.74 0.79
C SER A 81 -23.66 26.06 2.15
N GLY A 82 -23.97 27.33 2.41
CA GLY A 82 -24.78 27.78 3.56
C GLY A 82 -24.09 28.66 4.61
N ARG A 83 -22.82 29.04 4.45
CA ARG A 83 -22.15 30.04 5.31
C ARG A 83 -21.84 31.32 4.53
N GLU A 84 -22.89 31.99 4.07
CA GLU A 84 -22.76 33.40 3.69
C GLU A 84 -22.52 34.23 4.95
N GLY A 85 -21.44 35.00 4.95
CA GLY A 85 -21.26 36.12 5.89
C GLY A 85 -20.25 35.95 7.03
N ASN A 86 -19.65 34.78 7.27
CA ASN A 86 -18.57 34.66 8.26
C ASN A 86 -17.60 33.49 7.99
N GLY A 87 -16.31 33.80 7.81
CA GLY A 87 -15.23 32.93 8.28
C GLY A 87 -14.84 31.73 7.43
N PHE A 88 -14.77 31.84 6.10
CA PHE A 88 -14.09 30.81 5.30
C PHE A 88 -12.56 30.97 5.38
N ASN A 89 -12.00 30.45 6.47
CA ASN A 89 -10.63 30.63 6.91
C ASN A 89 -9.90 29.28 6.94
N HIS A 90 -9.40 28.86 5.79
CA HIS A 90 -8.79 27.55 5.62
C HIS A 90 -7.47 27.64 4.88
N GLU A 91 -6.63 26.66 5.15
CA GLU A 91 -5.52 26.32 4.27
C GLU A 91 -5.66 24.91 3.72
N PHE A 92 -5.08 24.70 2.55
CA PHE A 92 -5.09 23.44 1.83
C PHE A 92 -3.69 23.08 1.39
N TYR A 93 -3.37 21.79 1.48
CA TYR A 93 -2.08 21.24 1.12
C TYR A 93 -2.22 19.74 0.82
N LEU A 94 -1.21 19.18 0.15
CA LEU A 94 -1.13 17.77 -0.13
C LEU A 94 -0.16 17.08 0.82
N VAL A 95 -0.57 15.93 1.34
CA VAL A 95 0.25 15.06 2.18
C VAL A 95 0.45 13.68 1.58
N SER A 96 1.59 13.07 1.86
CA SER A 96 1.87 11.65 1.57
C SER A 96 2.21 10.90 2.85
N PRO A 97 1.74 9.66 3.06
CA PRO A 97 2.10 8.87 4.24
C PRO A 97 3.63 8.66 4.34
N ALA A 98 4.19 8.90 5.53
CA ALA A 98 5.58 8.60 5.83
C ALA A 98 5.69 7.18 6.40
N HIS A 99 5.65 6.18 5.51
CA HIS A 99 5.78 4.78 5.89
C HIS A 99 7.08 4.18 5.38
N TRP A 100 8.03 3.94 6.29
CA TRP A 100 9.38 3.47 5.95
C TRP A 100 9.80 2.35 6.89
N ALA A 101 10.49 1.35 6.35
CA ALA A 101 10.97 0.19 7.11
C ALA A 101 9.86 -0.51 7.94
N GLY A 102 8.63 -0.58 7.42
CA GLY A 102 7.48 -1.21 8.08
C GLY A 102 6.84 -0.38 9.20
N LYS A 103 7.27 0.88 9.40
CA LYS A 103 6.76 1.77 10.44
C LYS A 103 6.15 3.03 9.83
N THR A 104 5.11 3.55 10.48
CA THR A 104 4.47 4.82 10.12
C THR A 104 4.97 5.94 11.03
N TYR A 105 5.51 7.00 10.43
CA TYR A 105 6.09 8.18 11.11
C TYR A 105 5.22 9.44 10.98
N GLY A 106 4.01 9.30 10.44
CA GLY A 106 3.07 10.40 10.20
C GLY A 106 2.94 10.70 8.72
N GLN A 107 3.01 11.97 8.35
CA GLN A 107 2.75 12.46 6.99
C GLN A 107 3.80 13.47 6.54
N CYS A 108 4.19 13.38 5.27
CA CYS A 108 5.06 14.33 4.60
C CYS A 108 4.24 15.39 3.86
N LEU A 109 4.62 16.66 3.97
CA LEU A 109 4.08 17.74 3.15
C LEU A 109 4.69 17.68 1.74
N VAL A 110 3.86 17.40 0.73
CA VAL A 110 4.28 17.20 -0.69
C VAL A 110 3.79 18.31 -1.62
N SER A 111 3.38 19.46 -1.07
CA SER A 111 3.05 20.66 -1.83
C SER A 111 3.34 21.94 -1.05
N ASN A 112 3.24 23.09 -1.73
CA ASN A 112 2.99 24.35 -1.04
C ASN A 112 1.62 24.35 -0.35
N VAL A 113 1.47 25.26 0.60
CA VAL A 113 0.21 25.52 1.30
C VAL A 113 -0.49 26.70 0.61
N VAL A 114 -1.77 26.54 0.28
CA VAL A 114 -2.62 27.61 -0.26
C VAL A 114 -3.72 27.95 0.74
N ARG A 115 -4.19 29.20 0.74
CA ARG A 115 -5.12 29.69 1.76
C ARG A 115 -6.33 30.36 1.15
N VAL A 116 -7.42 30.31 1.90
CA VAL A 116 -8.59 31.15 1.72
C VAL A 116 -8.89 31.80 3.07
N GLY A 117 -8.97 33.13 3.09
CA GLY A 117 -9.12 33.88 4.33
C GLY A 117 -7.90 33.78 5.26
N ASN A 118 -8.16 33.85 6.57
CA ASN A 118 -7.16 33.80 7.63
C ASN A 118 -7.33 32.55 8.51
N PRO A 119 -6.70 31.41 8.18
CA PRO A 119 -6.79 30.16 8.97
C PRO A 119 -6.08 30.23 10.33
N GLY A 120 -5.52 31.38 10.70
CA GLY A 120 -4.72 31.54 11.91
C GLY A 120 -3.27 31.19 11.64
N THR A 121 -2.85 29.99 12.03
CA THR A 121 -1.46 29.55 11.83
C THR A 121 -1.23 28.96 10.44
N SER A 122 0.03 28.92 10.01
CA SER A 122 0.42 28.20 8.79
C SER A 122 0.85 26.79 9.13
N THR A 123 0.44 25.83 8.31
CA THR A 123 1.10 24.52 8.28
C THR A 123 2.53 24.70 7.83
N THR A 124 3.44 24.05 8.55
CA THR A 124 4.85 23.93 8.19
C THR A 124 5.28 22.48 8.37
N ALA A 125 6.33 22.10 7.64
CA ALA A 125 6.95 20.80 7.76
C ALA A 125 8.23 20.92 8.60
N ARG A 126 8.44 20.00 9.52
CA ARG A 126 9.70 19.88 10.28
C ARG A 126 10.66 18.93 9.57
N GLN A 127 11.95 19.11 9.87
CA GLN A 127 12.97 18.15 9.46
C GLN A 127 12.79 16.81 10.17
N TRP A 128 13.37 15.77 9.58
CA TRP A 128 13.40 14.44 10.15
C TRP A 128 14.26 14.41 11.41
N ASN A 129 13.82 13.64 12.39
CA ASN A 129 14.68 13.24 13.50
C ASN A 129 15.63 12.09 13.06
N ALA A 130 16.53 11.68 13.95
CA ALA A 130 17.51 10.63 13.65
C ALA A 130 16.87 9.26 13.35
N GLU A 131 15.78 8.90 14.04
CA GLU A 131 15.09 7.62 13.81
C GLU A 131 14.40 7.61 12.45
N GLU A 132 13.67 8.66 12.10
CA GLU A 132 12.99 8.82 10.82
C GLU A 132 13.97 8.78 9.65
N LYS A 133 15.11 9.49 9.79
CA LYS A 133 16.17 9.48 8.78
C LYS A 133 16.76 8.08 8.59
N ALA A 134 17.09 7.39 9.69
CA ALA A 134 17.62 6.03 9.63
C ALA A 134 16.60 5.04 9.03
N ALA A 135 15.31 5.19 9.35
CA ALA A 135 14.24 4.36 8.79
C ALA A 135 14.07 4.58 7.28
N TYR A 136 14.15 5.84 6.82
CA TYR A 136 14.13 6.16 5.40
C TYR A 136 15.37 5.66 4.66
N GLU A 137 16.58 5.81 5.23
CA GLU A 137 17.80 5.24 4.67
C GLU A 137 17.71 3.71 4.55
N LYS A 138 17.21 3.04 5.59
CA LYS A 138 16.91 1.60 5.54
C LYS A 138 15.90 1.28 4.44
N HIS A 139 14.83 2.07 4.30
CA HIS A 139 13.86 1.90 3.23
C HIS A 139 14.49 2.00 1.85
N LEU A 140 15.40 2.95 1.61
CA LEU A 140 16.14 3.05 0.35
C LEU A 140 17.00 1.82 0.06
N ILE A 141 17.69 1.29 1.07
CA ILE A 141 18.46 0.05 0.94
C ILE A 141 17.52 -1.12 0.57
N GLY A 142 16.33 -1.19 1.18
CA GLY A 142 15.32 -2.20 0.88
C GLY A 142 14.72 -2.15 -0.52
N LYS A 143 14.98 -1.10 -1.31
CA LYS A 143 14.60 -1.02 -2.74
C LYS A 143 15.64 -1.67 -3.66
N GLN A 144 16.82 -1.98 -3.14
CA GLN A 144 17.94 -2.53 -3.91
C GLN A 144 18.21 -3.98 -3.49
N PRO A 145 18.62 -4.84 -4.43
CA PRO A 145 19.12 -6.16 -4.06
C PRO A 145 20.36 -6.02 -3.18
N PRO A 146 20.66 -7.02 -2.32
CA PRO A 146 21.93 -7.05 -1.59
C PRO A 146 23.13 -6.91 -2.53
N ALA A 147 24.18 -6.20 -2.09
CA ALA A 147 25.28 -5.77 -2.95
C ALA A 147 26.12 -6.91 -3.56
N SER A 148 26.17 -8.05 -2.89
CA SER A 148 26.92 -9.24 -3.34
C SER A 148 26.19 -10.50 -2.93
N LEU A 149 26.34 -11.59 -3.69
CA LEU A 149 25.79 -12.89 -3.34
C LEU A 149 26.33 -13.41 -1.99
N PRO A 150 25.56 -14.23 -1.26
CA PRO A 150 26.09 -14.96 -0.11
C PRO A 150 27.21 -15.90 -0.54
N GLU A 151 28.17 -16.14 0.34
CA GLU A 151 29.28 -17.06 0.08
C GLU A 151 28.77 -18.47 -0.26
N GLY A 152 29.25 -19.03 -1.38
CA GLY A 152 28.87 -20.38 -1.83
C GLY A 152 27.51 -20.46 -2.54
N PHE A 153 26.76 -19.36 -2.64
CA PHE A 153 25.47 -19.32 -3.34
C PHE A 153 25.63 -18.84 -4.79
N VAL A 154 24.66 -19.21 -5.63
CA VAL A 154 24.55 -18.72 -7.01
C VAL A 154 23.28 -17.90 -7.17
N GLY A 155 23.34 -16.79 -7.90
CA GLY A 155 22.16 -16.01 -8.26
C GLY A 155 21.26 -16.76 -9.22
N ALA A 156 19.94 -16.63 -9.04
CA ALA A 156 18.96 -17.07 -10.03
C ALA A 156 18.74 -15.94 -11.06
N GLU A 157 18.73 -16.27 -12.36
CA GLU A 157 18.45 -15.29 -13.43
C GLU A 157 16.95 -15.12 -13.67
N ASP A 158 16.19 -16.21 -13.55
CA ASP A 158 14.74 -16.26 -13.70
C ASP A 158 14.20 -17.46 -12.89
N SER A 159 12.89 -17.68 -12.95
CA SER A 159 12.25 -18.77 -12.22
C SER A 159 12.54 -20.17 -12.80
N SER A 160 13.37 -20.31 -13.83
CA SER A 160 13.68 -21.62 -14.42
C SER A 160 14.54 -22.44 -13.45
N GLY A 161 14.09 -23.67 -13.17
CA GLY A 161 14.75 -24.54 -12.19
C GLY A 161 14.46 -24.19 -10.72
N LEU A 162 13.53 -23.26 -10.47
CA LEU A 162 12.92 -23.07 -9.17
C LEU A 162 11.72 -23.99 -8.99
N VAL A 163 11.50 -24.47 -7.77
CA VAL A 163 10.41 -25.38 -7.39
C VAL A 163 9.84 -24.91 -6.05
N PRO A 164 8.52 -24.69 -5.94
CA PRO A 164 7.89 -24.36 -4.66
C PRO A 164 8.24 -25.37 -3.54
N GLY A 165 8.48 -24.87 -2.34
CA GLY A 165 9.01 -25.60 -1.18
C GLY A 165 10.54 -25.60 -1.06
N MET A 166 11.27 -25.03 -2.03
CA MET A 166 12.73 -24.93 -1.95
C MET A 166 13.18 -23.91 -0.88
N PRO A 167 14.18 -24.26 -0.05
CA PRO A 167 14.89 -23.27 0.76
C PRO A 167 15.78 -22.41 -0.15
N ILE A 168 15.73 -21.10 0.06
CA ILE A 168 16.45 -20.10 -0.72
C ILE A 168 17.00 -19.01 0.20
N LYS A 169 17.95 -18.21 -0.31
CA LYS A 169 18.26 -16.90 0.27
C LYS A 169 17.54 -15.83 -0.55
N ALA A 170 16.91 -14.88 0.13
CA ALA A 170 16.23 -13.76 -0.52
C ALA A 170 16.67 -12.41 0.04
N GLY A 171 16.75 -11.41 -0.83
CA GLY A 171 17.14 -10.05 -0.46
C GLY A 171 16.10 -9.32 0.39
N TYR A 172 16.53 -8.81 1.54
CA TYR A 172 15.70 -8.10 2.51
C TYR A 172 16.49 -6.94 3.12
N TYR A 173 16.12 -5.70 2.80
CA TYR A 173 16.78 -4.49 3.34
C TYR A 173 18.31 -4.51 3.19
N GLY A 174 18.81 -4.94 2.01
CA GLY A 174 20.23 -4.98 1.67
C GLY A 174 20.97 -6.22 2.20
N GLU A 175 20.29 -7.09 2.93
CA GLU A 175 20.85 -8.32 3.49
C GLU A 175 20.22 -9.56 2.85
N TRP A 176 20.92 -10.69 2.91
CA TRP A 176 20.36 -11.99 2.53
C TRP A 176 19.75 -12.67 3.75
N ARG A 177 18.47 -13.02 3.66
CA ARG A 177 17.77 -13.80 4.68
C ARG A 177 17.35 -15.16 4.16
N ASP A 178 17.30 -16.13 5.06
CA ASP A 178 16.69 -17.42 4.78
C ASP A 178 15.20 -17.24 4.49
N ALA A 179 14.75 -17.90 3.44
CA ALA A 179 13.38 -17.87 2.98
C ALA A 179 13.02 -19.20 2.32
N GLU A 180 11.72 -19.39 2.14
CA GLU A 180 11.15 -20.48 1.38
C GLU A 180 10.47 -19.92 0.13
N LEU A 181 10.70 -20.55 -1.01
CA LEU A 181 9.95 -20.27 -2.22
C LEU A 181 8.57 -20.94 -2.13
N VAL A 182 7.48 -20.19 -2.09
CA VAL A 182 6.13 -20.76 -1.93
C VAL A 182 5.34 -20.80 -3.23
N SER A 183 5.62 -19.90 -4.18
CA SER A 183 4.93 -19.89 -5.46
C SER A 183 5.77 -19.26 -6.58
N ILE A 184 5.52 -19.71 -7.81
CA ILE A 184 6.06 -19.11 -9.03
C ILE A 184 4.92 -18.31 -9.67
N ILE A 185 5.06 -16.99 -9.74
CA ILE A 185 4.02 -16.11 -10.29
C ILE A 185 4.22 -15.98 -11.80
N ASN A 186 5.47 -15.71 -12.20
CA ASN A 186 5.92 -15.71 -13.60
C ASN A 186 7.44 -15.87 -13.63
N ARG A 187 8.04 -15.78 -14.82
CA ARG A 187 9.50 -15.95 -15.00
C ARG A 187 10.35 -15.00 -14.16
N ALA A 188 9.87 -13.78 -13.92
CA ALA A 188 10.65 -12.75 -13.23
C ALA A 188 10.24 -12.59 -11.76
N LEU A 189 9.10 -13.12 -11.33
CA LEU A 189 8.50 -12.83 -10.03
C LEU A 189 8.07 -14.11 -9.30
N VAL A 190 8.41 -14.20 -8.02
CA VAL A 190 8.09 -15.32 -7.14
C VAL A 190 7.46 -14.84 -5.84
N GLY A 191 6.66 -15.71 -5.21
CA GLY A 191 6.21 -15.56 -3.84
C GLY A 191 7.15 -16.30 -2.89
N ILE A 192 7.56 -15.65 -1.82
CA ILE A 192 8.46 -16.21 -0.79
C ILE A 192 7.93 -15.93 0.61
N ILE A 193 8.30 -16.76 1.58
CA ILE A 193 8.15 -16.44 3.01
C ILE A 193 9.53 -16.41 3.64
N TYR A 194 9.88 -15.32 4.33
CA TYR A 194 11.11 -15.27 5.12
C TYR A 194 10.98 -16.15 6.35
N GLN A 195 12.08 -16.79 6.75
CA GLN A 195 12.10 -17.60 7.96
C GLN A 195 11.68 -16.76 9.18
N GLY A 196 10.67 -17.24 9.90
CA GLY A 196 10.10 -16.58 11.08
C GLY A 196 9.00 -15.57 10.76
N GLU A 197 8.59 -15.42 9.50
CA GLU A 197 7.46 -14.58 9.08
C GLU A 197 6.28 -15.44 8.64
N ASP A 198 5.09 -14.83 8.64
CA ASP A 198 3.80 -15.48 8.35
C ASP A 198 3.15 -14.99 7.05
N SER A 199 3.78 -14.03 6.36
CA SER A 199 3.23 -13.40 5.16
C SER A 199 4.08 -13.67 3.92
N VAL A 200 3.41 -13.94 2.80
CA VAL A 200 4.11 -14.10 1.52
C VAL A 200 4.48 -12.74 0.98
N THR A 201 5.77 -12.59 0.71
CA THR A 201 6.31 -11.43 0.03
C THR A 201 6.59 -11.76 -1.44
N ARG A 202 6.24 -10.85 -2.35
CA ARG A 202 6.63 -10.96 -3.75
C ARG A 202 8.03 -10.40 -3.96
N ARG A 203 8.86 -11.13 -4.70
CA ARG A 203 10.22 -10.71 -5.04
C ARG A 203 10.54 -11.00 -6.50
N LEU A 204 11.34 -10.12 -7.09
CA LEU A 204 11.99 -10.41 -8.36
C LEU A 204 12.90 -11.63 -8.17
N VAL A 205 13.13 -12.39 -9.24
CA VAL A 205 14.07 -13.51 -9.18
C VAL A 205 15.51 -13.01 -9.34
N LYS A 206 15.77 -12.33 -10.45
CA LYS A 206 17.09 -11.78 -10.77
C LYS A 206 17.57 -10.86 -9.67
N ASP A 207 18.83 -11.04 -9.25
CA ASP A 207 19.55 -10.28 -8.21
C ASP A 207 18.98 -10.39 -6.77
N TRP A 208 17.75 -10.86 -6.61
CA TRP A 208 17.04 -10.91 -5.34
C TRP A 208 16.92 -12.31 -4.74
N ILE A 209 17.20 -13.35 -5.53
CA ILE A 209 17.14 -14.74 -5.10
C ILE A 209 18.51 -15.40 -5.33
N ALA A 210 19.03 -16.03 -4.28
CA ALA A 210 20.25 -16.79 -4.31
C ALA A 210 19.97 -18.24 -3.87
N LEU A 211 20.60 -19.18 -4.58
CA LEU A 211 20.39 -20.61 -4.43
C LEU A 211 21.65 -21.29 -3.93
N ASP A 212 21.47 -22.20 -2.97
CA ASP A 212 22.47 -23.21 -2.67
C ASP A 212 22.60 -24.15 -3.91
N PRO A 213 23.80 -24.33 -4.49
CA PRO A 213 24.01 -25.19 -5.66
C PRO A 213 23.51 -26.63 -5.48
N ASP A 214 23.56 -27.18 -4.27
CA ASP A 214 23.09 -28.53 -3.98
C ASP A 214 21.57 -28.59 -3.87
N VAL A 215 20.92 -27.55 -3.33
CA VAL A 215 19.46 -27.42 -3.36
C VAL A 215 18.97 -27.33 -4.80
N ARG A 216 19.62 -26.50 -5.63
CA ARG A 216 19.30 -26.37 -7.05
C ARG A 216 19.44 -27.70 -7.79
N ARG A 217 20.52 -28.44 -7.55
CA ARG A 217 20.74 -29.76 -8.15
C ARG A 217 19.65 -30.76 -7.76
N ARG A 218 19.27 -30.78 -6.47
CA ARG A 218 18.17 -31.63 -5.98
C ARG A 218 16.84 -31.26 -6.60
N ALA A 219 16.53 -29.97 -6.76
CA ALA A 219 15.31 -29.52 -7.42
C ALA A 219 15.23 -29.97 -8.88
N ALA A 220 16.36 -30.01 -9.58
CA ALA A 220 16.42 -30.53 -10.95
C ALA A 220 16.24 -32.06 -11.02
N SER A 221 16.79 -32.83 -10.06
CA SER A 221 16.71 -34.30 -10.09
C SER A 221 15.44 -34.88 -9.46
N ASP A 222 14.87 -34.21 -8.46
CA ASP A 222 13.74 -34.69 -7.66
C ASP A 222 12.90 -33.49 -7.17
N PRO A 223 12.14 -32.83 -8.07
CA PRO A 223 11.34 -31.67 -7.72
C PRO A 223 10.23 -31.99 -6.72
N GLY A 224 9.67 -33.21 -6.74
CA GLY A 224 8.56 -33.63 -5.88
C GLY A 224 8.91 -33.73 -4.38
N ARG A 225 10.21 -33.69 -4.05
CA ARG A 225 10.69 -33.64 -2.67
C ARG A 225 10.37 -32.31 -1.99
N PHE A 226 10.26 -31.23 -2.76
CA PHE A 226 9.95 -29.91 -2.23
C PHE A 226 8.44 -29.75 -2.13
N LYS A 227 8.00 -29.32 -0.95
CA LYS A 227 6.59 -29.04 -0.66
C LYS A 227 6.53 -27.71 0.08
N PRO A 228 5.77 -26.74 -0.43
CA PRO A 228 5.54 -25.50 0.28
C PRO A 228 5.02 -25.75 1.69
N SER A 229 5.48 -24.96 2.67
CA SER A 229 4.98 -24.98 4.04
C SER A 229 3.59 -24.37 4.18
N VAL A 230 3.14 -23.64 3.15
CA VAL A 230 1.82 -23.00 3.10
C VAL A 230 1.11 -23.31 1.78
N GLU A 231 -0.21 -23.33 1.84
CA GLU A 231 -1.06 -23.34 0.65
C GLU A 231 -1.58 -21.92 0.38
N LEU A 232 -1.72 -21.57 -0.90
CA LEU A 232 -2.18 -20.25 -1.36
C LEU A 232 -3.32 -20.42 -2.34
N LEU A 233 -4.27 -19.48 -2.33
CA LEU A 233 -5.18 -19.35 -3.47
C LEU A 233 -4.42 -18.97 -4.74
N PRO A 234 -4.90 -19.33 -5.94
CA PRO A 234 -4.32 -18.90 -7.19
C PRO A 234 -4.13 -17.38 -7.25
N GLY A 235 -2.88 -16.92 -7.41
CA GLY A 235 -2.53 -15.50 -7.44
C GLY A 235 -2.53 -14.77 -6.09
N GLY A 236 -2.97 -15.44 -5.02
CA GLY A 236 -3.03 -14.90 -3.66
C GLY A 236 -1.65 -14.71 -3.02
N THR A 237 -1.60 -13.92 -1.96
CA THR A 237 -0.39 -13.66 -1.15
C THR A 237 -0.58 -14.02 0.33
N LEU A 238 -1.76 -14.50 0.71
CA LEU A 238 -2.06 -14.86 2.08
C LEU A 238 -2.15 -16.38 2.22
N PRO A 239 -1.34 -17.01 3.10
CA PRO A 239 -1.46 -18.42 3.42
C PRO A 239 -2.88 -18.79 3.83
N LEU A 240 -3.40 -19.89 3.30
CA LEU A 240 -4.70 -20.42 3.72
C LEU A 240 -4.67 -20.76 5.22
N PRO A 241 -5.74 -20.44 5.97
CA PRO A 241 -5.83 -20.86 7.37
C PRO A 241 -5.86 -22.39 7.45
N ALA A 242 -5.33 -22.92 8.55
CA ALA A 242 -5.29 -24.37 8.76
C ALA A 242 -6.70 -24.98 8.67
N GLY A 243 -6.87 -25.98 7.80
CA GLY A 243 -8.14 -26.66 7.58
C GLY A 243 -9.10 -25.95 6.62
N ALA A 244 -8.77 -24.75 6.13
CA ALA A 244 -9.51 -24.11 5.06
C ALA A 244 -9.27 -24.84 3.73
N VAL A 245 -10.31 -24.91 2.90
CA VAL A 245 -10.25 -25.53 1.58
C VAL A 245 -10.56 -24.47 0.53
N PRO A 246 -9.73 -24.30 -0.52
CA PRO A 246 -10.05 -23.43 -1.65
C PRO A 246 -11.36 -23.84 -2.29
N LEU A 247 -12.25 -22.86 -2.50
CA LEU A 247 -13.44 -23.07 -3.30
C LEU A 247 -13.08 -23.03 -4.78
N SER A 248 -13.51 -24.05 -5.53
CA SER A 248 -13.40 -24.07 -6.97
C SER A 248 -14.49 -23.19 -7.61
N GLY A 249 -14.25 -22.68 -8.82
CA GLY A 249 -15.19 -21.78 -9.49
C GLY A 249 -16.54 -22.41 -9.89
N ASP A 250 -16.64 -23.73 -9.84
CA ASP A 250 -17.85 -24.52 -10.04
C ASP A 250 -18.57 -24.88 -8.73
N THR A 251 -18.06 -24.44 -7.58
CA THR A 251 -18.73 -24.68 -6.30
C THR A 251 -20.01 -23.85 -6.23
N GLU A 252 -21.16 -24.53 -6.15
CA GLU A 252 -22.44 -23.86 -5.90
C GLU A 252 -22.44 -23.26 -4.48
N LEU A 253 -22.68 -21.95 -4.41
CA LEU A 253 -22.72 -21.22 -3.16
C LEU A 253 -24.16 -20.90 -2.76
N LEU A 254 -24.57 -21.43 -1.61
CA LEU A 254 -25.89 -21.17 -1.04
C LEU A 254 -25.88 -19.86 -0.26
N VAL A 255 -26.97 -19.10 -0.37
CA VAL A 255 -27.20 -17.91 0.47
C VAL A 255 -27.12 -18.29 1.95
N GLY A 256 -26.34 -17.52 2.71
CA GLY A 256 -26.06 -17.76 4.12
C GLY A 256 -24.90 -18.71 4.39
N ALA A 257 -24.29 -19.33 3.37
CA ALA A 257 -23.13 -20.20 3.57
C ALA A 257 -21.94 -19.39 4.14
N PRO A 258 -21.30 -19.87 5.22
CA PRO A 258 -20.11 -19.23 5.78
C PRO A 258 -18.90 -19.50 4.89
N LEU A 259 -18.03 -18.50 4.77
CA LEU A 259 -16.81 -18.57 3.97
C LEU A 259 -15.75 -17.62 4.51
N LEU A 260 -14.50 -17.85 4.11
CA LEU A 260 -13.38 -16.94 4.39
C LEU A 260 -13.04 -16.17 3.11
N VAL A 261 -12.95 -14.85 3.20
CA VAL A 261 -12.53 -13.99 2.09
C VAL A 261 -11.23 -13.29 2.43
N GLU A 262 -10.31 -13.24 1.48
CA GLU A 262 -9.14 -12.37 1.58
C GLU A 262 -9.59 -10.91 1.38
N TRP A 263 -9.46 -10.08 2.40
CA TRP A 263 -9.63 -8.63 2.30
C TRP A 263 -8.53 -7.89 3.05
N ALA A 264 -7.91 -6.92 2.37
CA ALA A 264 -6.84 -6.09 2.92
C ALA A 264 -5.69 -6.90 3.58
N GLY A 265 -5.31 -8.03 2.97
CA GLY A 265 -4.22 -8.89 3.45
C GLY A 265 -4.58 -9.71 4.69
N LYS A 266 -5.88 -9.91 4.96
CA LYS A 266 -6.38 -10.75 6.05
C LYS A 266 -7.49 -11.66 5.55
N TRP A 267 -7.61 -12.83 6.17
CA TRP A 267 -8.80 -13.66 6.05
C TRP A 267 -9.88 -13.10 6.96
N ILE A 268 -11.08 -12.94 6.41
CA ILE A 268 -12.22 -12.40 7.12
C ILE A 268 -13.38 -13.35 6.96
N ASP A 269 -14.02 -13.66 8.08
CA ASP A 269 -15.27 -14.41 8.12
C ASP A 269 -16.36 -13.62 7.37
N ALA A 270 -17.06 -14.32 6.48
CA ALA A 270 -18.08 -13.75 5.65
C ALA A 270 -19.20 -14.76 5.40
N TYR A 271 -20.31 -14.29 4.86
CA TYR A 271 -21.38 -15.15 4.36
C TYR A 271 -21.93 -14.68 3.03
N VAL A 272 -22.42 -15.63 2.24
CA VAL A 272 -23.05 -15.37 0.94
C VAL A 272 -24.36 -14.61 1.16
N MET A 273 -24.50 -13.44 0.55
CA MET A 273 -25.76 -12.69 0.52
C MET A 273 -26.61 -13.08 -0.70
N SER A 274 -25.95 -13.25 -1.84
CA SER A 274 -26.54 -13.69 -3.09
C SER A 274 -25.45 -14.30 -3.96
N ALA A 275 -25.78 -15.33 -4.72
CA ALA A 275 -24.90 -15.91 -5.71
C ALA A 275 -25.72 -16.15 -6.98
N ASP A 276 -25.11 -15.86 -8.13
CA ASP A 276 -25.58 -16.26 -9.45
C ASP A 276 -24.41 -16.88 -10.24
N ASP A 277 -24.66 -17.28 -11.48
CA ASP A 277 -23.66 -17.94 -12.32
C ASP A 277 -22.42 -17.07 -12.63
N GLN A 278 -22.48 -15.77 -12.38
CA GLN A 278 -21.44 -14.81 -12.75
C GLN A 278 -20.81 -14.09 -11.57
N SER A 279 -21.51 -14.03 -10.43
CA SER A 279 -21.09 -13.19 -9.32
C SER A 279 -21.56 -13.71 -7.97
N VAL A 280 -20.76 -13.41 -6.95
CA VAL A 280 -21.08 -13.72 -5.57
C VAL A 280 -21.00 -12.43 -4.77
N LYS A 281 -22.11 -12.07 -4.13
CA LYS A 281 -22.14 -10.99 -3.16
C LYS A 281 -21.96 -11.55 -1.76
N VAL A 282 -21.00 -11.01 -1.02
CA VAL A 282 -20.67 -11.42 0.35
C VAL A 282 -20.80 -10.27 1.32
N HIS A 283 -21.17 -10.61 2.55
CA HIS A 283 -21.11 -9.73 3.72
C HIS A 283 -19.96 -10.14 4.61
N TYR A 284 -19.16 -9.17 5.07
CA TYR A 284 -18.06 -9.39 5.98
C TYR A 284 -18.52 -9.27 7.43
N GLU A 285 -18.31 -10.31 8.24
CA GLU A 285 -18.74 -10.32 9.62
C GLU A 285 -18.05 -9.21 10.43
N GLY A 286 -18.85 -8.49 11.22
CA GLY A 286 -18.38 -7.36 12.03
C GLY A 286 -18.23 -6.03 11.27
N TYR A 287 -18.51 -5.99 9.96
CA TYR A 287 -18.49 -4.77 9.15
C TYR A 287 -19.89 -4.29 8.78
N SER A 288 -20.03 -3.01 8.46
CA SER A 288 -21.30 -2.47 7.96
C SER A 288 -21.55 -2.89 6.52
N SER A 289 -22.82 -2.88 6.09
CA SER A 289 -23.21 -3.23 4.71
C SER A 289 -22.61 -2.31 3.63
N ALA A 290 -22.05 -1.17 4.03
CA ALA A 290 -21.31 -0.29 3.12
C ALA A 290 -20.03 -0.95 2.56
N PHE A 291 -19.56 -2.03 3.20
CA PHE A 291 -18.41 -2.80 2.78
C PHE A 291 -18.76 -4.08 2.03
N ASP A 292 -20.05 -4.41 1.86
CA ASP A 292 -20.46 -5.59 1.09
C ASP A 292 -19.89 -5.52 -0.33
N ARG A 293 -19.37 -6.65 -0.82
CA ARG A 293 -18.71 -6.73 -2.14
C ARG A 293 -19.37 -7.77 -3.01
N SER A 294 -19.48 -7.46 -4.30
CA SER A 294 -19.73 -8.43 -5.36
C SER A 294 -18.40 -8.71 -6.05
N ASN A 295 -18.03 -9.99 -6.11
CA ASN A 295 -16.97 -10.48 -6.98
C ASN A 295 -17.57 -11.13 -8.21
#